data_AF-A0A2X2VBX1-F1
#
_entry.id   AF-A0A2X2VBX1-F1
#
_cell.length_a   1.000
_cell.length_b   1.000
_cell.length_c   1.000
_cell.angle_alpha   90.00
_cell.angle_beta   90.00
_cell.angle_gamma   90.00
#
_symmetry.space_group_name_H-M   'P 1'
#
loop_
_entity.id
_entity.type
_entity.pdbx_description
1 polymer ?
#
loop_
_entity_poly.entity_id
_entity_poly.type
_entity_poly.pdbx_seq_one_letter_code
_entity_poly.pdbx_strand_id
1 'polypeptide(L)'
;MVLITQSSSEYSISFCVPQGDCARAQRAMQDEFYLELKEGLLEPLAVTERLAIISVVGDGMRTLRGISAKFFAALARANINIVAIAQGSSERSISVVVNNDDVTTGVRVTHQMLFNTDQVIEVFVIGVGGVGGALLEQLKRQQSWLKNKHIDLRVCGVANSKALLTNVHGLNLDNWQAELAEAKEPFNLGRLIRLVKEYHLLNPVIVDCTSSQAVADQYADFLREGFHVVTPNKKANTSSMDYYHQLRFAAAKSRRKFLYDTNVGAGLPVIENLQNLLNAGDELQHFSGILSGSLSFIFGKLDEGMSLSAATTMARELGYTEPDPRDDLSGMDVARKC
;
A
#
# COMPACT_ATOMS: atom_id res chain seq x y z
N MET A 1 25.16 -8.05 -24.23
CA MET A 1 23.79 -8.39 -24.70
C MET A 1 23.19 -7.10 -25.24
N VAL A 2 22.77 -7.08 -26.49
CA VAL A 2 22.17 -5.89 -27.14
C VAL A 2 20.67 -6.12 -27.18
N LEU A 3 19.91 -5.20 -26.60
CA LEU A 3 18.45 -5.19 -26.70
C LEU A 3 18.09 -4.18 -27.78
N ILE A 4 17.28 -4.60 -28.76
CA ILE A 4 16.82 -3.76 -29.87
C ILE A 4 15.29 -3.80 -29.85
N THR A 5 14.67 -2.63 -29.96
CA THR A 5 13.24 -2.46 -30.15
C THR A 5 13.01 -1.56 -31.35
N GLN A 6 12.08 -1.95 -32.22
CA GLN A 6 11.75 -1.21 -33.44
C GLN A 6 10.25 -0.93 -33.43
N SER A 7 9.88 0.34 -33.60
CA SER A 7 8.50 0.73 -33.84
C SER A 7 8.20 0.64 -35.33
N SER A 8 7.28 -0.24 -35.71
CA SER A 8 6.81 -0.35 -37.09
C SER A 8 5.92 0.83 -37.51
N SER A 9 5.33 1.56 -36.55
CA SER A 9 4.42 2.68 -36.81
C SER A 9 5.12 4.04 -36.87
N GLU A 10 6.27 4.20 -36.21
CA GLU A 10 6.96 5.50 -36.09
C GLU A 10 8.34 5.53 -36.76
N TYR A 11 8.70 4.49 -37.53
CA TYR A 11 10.03 4.34 -38.16
C TYR A 11 11.20 4.60 -37.18
N SER A 12 11.01 4.28 -35.91
CA SER A 12 12.00 4.51 -34.85
C SER A 12 12.66 3.21 -34.44
N ILE A 13 13.98 3.27 -34.23
CA ILE A 13 14.80 2.16 -33.72
C ILE A 13 15.42 2.64 -32.42
N SER A 14 15.27 1.84 -31.37
CA SER A 14 15.97 2.05 -30.11
C SER A 14 16.76 0.82 -29.74
N PHE A 15 17.96 1.01 -29.21
CA PHE A 15 18.78 -0.10 -28.75
C PHE A 15 19.53 0.27 -27.49
N CYS A 16 19.88 -0.75 -26.71
CA CYS A 16 20.64 -0.60 -25.48
C CYS A 16 22.09 -1.04 -25.67
N VAL A 17 23.02 -0.23 -25.16
CA VAL A 17 24.45 -0.55 -25.09
C VAL A 17 24.91 -0.53 -23.63
N PRO A 18 26.00 -1.24 -23.29
CA PRO A 18 26.64 -1.06 -21.99
C PRO A 18 26.98 0.41 -21.75
N GLN A 19 26.78 0.90 -20.51
CA GLN A 19 27.01 2.31 -20.17
C GLN A 19 28.42 2.80 -20.55
N GLY A 20 29.45 1.94 -20.38
CA GLY A 20 30.83 2.27 -20.76
C GLY A 20 31.06 2.49 -22.26
N ASP A 21 30.16 1.99 -23.12
CA ASP A 21 30.23 2.13 -24.57
C ASP A 21 29.37 3.29 -25.10
N CYS A 22 28.64 4.01 -24.24
CA CYS A 22 27.70 5.08 -24.62
C CYS A 22 28.34 6.11 -25.56
N ALA A 23 29.48 6.69 -25.17
CA ALA A 23 30.17 7.70 -25.98
C ALA A 23 30.69 7.16 -27.32
N ARG A 24 31.10 5.87 -27.36
CA ARG A 24 31.55 5.22 -28.60
C ARG A 24 30.38 4.98 -29.55
N ALA A 25 29.26 4.49 -29.01
CA ALA A 25 28.05 4.26 -29.78
C ALA A 25 27.48 5.57 -30.34
N GLN A 26 27.44 6.63 -29.53
CA GLN A 26 26.95 7.93 -29.99
C GLN A 26 27.80 8.50 -31.13
N ARG A 27 29.14 8.45 -31.02
CA ARG A 27 30.02 8.89 -32.11
C ARG A 27 29.82 8.05 -33.37
N ALA A 28 29.79 6.72 -33.25
CA ALA A 28 29.58 5.85 -34.39
C ALA A 28 28.26 6.15 -35.12
N MET A 29 27.18 6.43 -34.39
CA MET A 29 25.89 6.80 -34.97
C MET A 29 25.92 8.21 -35.60
N GLN A 30 26.61 9.17 -34.98
CA GLN A 30 26.74 10.53 -35.53
C GLN A 30 27.60 10.55 -36.80
N ASP A 31 28.65 9.73 -36.86
CA ASP A 31 29.53 9.63 -38.01
C ASP A 31 28.84 8.92 -39.18
N GLU A 32 28.13 7.81 -38.90
CA GLU A 32 27.43 7.03 -39.92
C GLU A 32 26.23 7.79 -40.52
N PHE A 33 25.43 8.48 -39.69
CA PHE A 33 24.23 9.19 -40.11
C PHE A 33 24.43 10.71 -40.23
N TYR A 34 25.66 11.16 -40.43
CA TYR A 34 26.00 12.59 -40.45
C TYR A 34 25.19 13.39 -41.48
N LEU A 35 25.06 12.84 -42.70
CA LEU A 35 24.36 13.51 -43.80
C LEU A 35 22.85 13.60 -43.53
N GLU A 36 22.26 12.49 -43.07
CA GLU A 36 20.83 12.39 -42.77
C GLU A 36 20.42 13.29 -41.61
N LEU A 37 21.23 13.39 -40.56
CA LEU A 37 20.99 14.31 -39.44
C LEU A 37 21.13 15.78 -39.88
N LYS A 38 22.09 16.09 -40.75
CA LYS A 38 22.33 17.46 -41.25
C LYS A 38 21.22 17.95 -42.18
N GLU A 39 20.69 17.06 -43.03
CA GLU A 39 19.57 17.34 -43.94
C GLU A 39 18.20 17.27 -43.22
N GLY A 40 18.17 16.93 -41.93
CA GLY A 40 16.93 16.84 -41.14
C GLY A 40 16.04 15.65 -41.50
N LEU A 41 16.61 14.61 -42.12
CA LEU A 41 15.91 13.36 -42.47
C LEU A 41 15.74 12.43 -41.26
N LEU A 42 16.56 12.61 -40.22
CA LEU A 42 16.49 11.88 -38.96
C LEU A 42 16.35 12.85 -37.79
N GLU A 43 15.58 12.44 -36.78
CA GLU A 43 15.53 13.14 -35.51
C GLU A 43 16.88 13.05 -34.77
N PRO A 44 17.23 14.06 -33.95
CA PRO A 44 18.44 14.01 -33.13
C PRO A 44 18.48 12.76 -32.23
N LEU A 45 19.66 12.17 -32.12
CA LEU A 45 19.87 11.01 -31.25
C LEU A 45 19.55 11.35 -29.79
N ALA A 46 18.52 10.70 -29.24
CA ALA A 46 18.17 10.79 -27.83
C ALA A 46 18.88 9.69 -27.03
N VAL A 47 19.65 10.08 -26.01
CA VAL A 47 20.36 9.15 -25.13
C VAL A 47 19.78 9.24 -23.72
N THR A 48 19.38 8.10 -23.17
CA THR A 48 18.96 7.99 -21.77
C THR A 48 19.92 7.06 -21.03
N GLU A 49 20.52 7.58 -19.97
CA GLU A 49 21.52 6.86 -19.17
C GLU A 49 20.93 6.25 -17.91
N ARG A 50 21.72 5.40 -17.23
CA ARG A 50 21.34 4.74 -15.96
C ARG A 50 20.08 3.90 -16.10
N LEU A 51 20.02 3.15 -17.20
CA LEU A 51 19.00 2.15 -17.46
C LEU A 51 19.55 0.75 -17.27
N ALA A 52 18.66 -0.19 -17.05
CA ALA A 52 18.99 -1.60 -16.91
C ALA A 52 17.92 -2.48 -17.53
N ILE A 53 18.34 -3.67 -17.94
CA ILE A 53 17.49 -4.64 -18.63
C ILE A 53 17.11 -5.74 -17.65
N ILE A 54 15.80 -5.98 -17.47
CA ILE A 54 15.29 -7.15 -16.77
C ILE A 54 14.68 -8.08 -17.81
N SER A 55 15.20 -9.31 -17.87
CA SER A 55 14.78 -10.33 -18.82
C SER A 55 14.21 -11.54 -18.11
N VAL A 56 13.00 -11.96 -18.48
CA VAL A 56 12.43 -13.25 -18.11
C VAL A 56 12.66 -14.19 -19.28
N VAL A 57 13.34 -15.31 -19.04
CA VAL A 57 13.70 -16.30 -20.06
C VAL A 57 13.23 -17.68 -19.61
N GLY A 58 12.52 -18.39 -20.49
CA GLY A 58 12.13 -19.77 -20.23
C GLY A 58 11.19 -20.32 -21.30
N ASP A 59 11.24 -21.63 -21.54
CA ASP A 59 10.37 -22.29 -22.52
C ASP A 59 8.87 -22.14 -22.17
N GLY A 60 8.56 -21.97 -20.88
CA GLY A 60 7.22 -21.67 -20.39
C GLY A 60 6.62 -20.36 -20.90
N MET A 61 7.44 -19.40 -21.37
CA MET A 61 6.96 -18.14 -21.97
C MET A 61 6.09 -18.36 -23.21
N ARG A 62 6.45 -19.36 -24.02
CA ARG A 62 5.76 -19.69 -25.27
C ARG A 62 4.51 -20.56 -25.05
N THR A 63 4.55 -21.42 -24.02
CA THR A 63 3.53 -22.46 -23.81
C THR A 63 2.48 -22.10 -22.76
N LEU A 64 2.84 -21.31 -21.74
CA LEU A 64 1.95 -20.93 -20.65
C LEU A 64 1.37 -19.53 -20.89
N ARG A 65 0.04 -19.44 -20.97
CA ARG A 65 -0.64 -18.15 -21.08
C ARG A 65 -0.49 -17.35 -19.79
N GLY A 66 -0.27 -16.05 -19.94
CA GLY A 66 -0.29 -15.09 -18.83
C GLY A 66 1.05 -14.85 -18.11
N ILE A 67 2.15 -15.49 -18.52
CA ILE A 67 3.48 -15.23 -17.92
C ILE A 67 3.91 -13.77 -18.16
N SER A 68 3.79 -13.26 -19.39
CA SER A 68 4.08 -11.85 -19.69
C SER A 68 3.18 -10.90 -18.90
N ALA A 69 1.90 -11.23 -18.75
CA ALA A 69 0.96 -10.44 -17.95
C ALA A 69 1.37 -10.42 -16.47
N LYS A 70 1.77 -11.56 -15.90
CA LYS A 70 2.31 -11.64 -14.53
C LYS A 70 3.58 -10.79 -14.39
N PHE A 71 4.47 -10.83 -15.37
CA PHE A 71 5.71 -10.03 -15.35
C PHE A 71 5.42 -8.52 -15.33
N PHE A 72 4.58 -8.03 -16.25
CA PHE A 72 4.20 -6.62 -16.28
C PHE A 72 3.40 -6.20 -15.05
N ALA A 73 2.48 -7.05 -14.58
CA ALA A 73 1.73 -6.80 -13.35
C ALA A 73 2.65 -6.73 -12.13
N ALA A 74 3.71 -7.55 -12.09
CA ALA A 74 4.69 -7.51 -11.02
C ALA A 74 5.37 -6.12 -10.97
N LEU A 75 5.95 -5.68 -12.09
CA LEU A 75 6.62 -4.37 -12.18
C LEU A 75 5.66 -3.20 -11.85
N ALA A 76 4.43 -3.27 -12.36
CA ALA A 76 3.41 -2.26 -12.08
C ALA A 76 3.03 -2.20 -10.58
N ARG A 77 2.94 -3.34 -9.89
CA ARG A 77 2.68 -3.39 -8.43
C ARG A 77 3.82 -2.79 -7.61
N ALA A 78 5.04 -2.86 -8.12
CA ALA A 78 6.20 -2.22 -7.53
C ALA A 78 6.35 -0.74 -7.92
N ASN A 79 5.37 -0.18 -8.66
CA ASN A 79 5.41 1.18 -9.18
C ASN A 79 6.66 1.48 -10.04
N ILE A 80 7.17 0.45 -10.74
CA ILE A 80 8.33 0.58 -11.62
C ILE A 80 7.84 0.96 -13.02
N ASN A 81 8.35 2.07 -13.53
CA ASN A 81 8.06 2.49 -14.89
C ASN A 81 8.89 1.69 -15.90
N ILE A 82 8.27 1.31 -17.02
CA ILE A 82 8.93 0.60 -18.11
C ILE A 82 9.24 1.60 -19.21
N VAL A 83 10.52 1.74 -19.55
CA VAL A 83 11.01 2.66 -20.58
C VAL A 83 10.89 2.06 -21.97
N ALA A 84 11.24 0.78 -22.11
CA ALA A 84 11.16 0.07 -23.37
C ALA A 84 10.85 -1.41 -23.14
N ILE A 85 10.27 -2.05 -24.15
CA ILE A 85 9.94 -3.47 -24.16
C ILE A 85 10.54 -4.09 -25.41
N ALA A 86 11.16 -5.24 -25.26
CA ALA A 86 11.60 -6.07 -26.36
C ALA A 86 11.25 -7.54 -26.07
N GLN A 87 10.74 -8.24 -27.09
CA GLN A 87 10.49 -9.67 -27.03
C GLN A 87 11.39 -10.35 -28.04
N GLY A 88 12.06 -11.42 -27.60
CA GLY A 88 12.88 -12.22 -28.52
C GLY A 88 12.00 -12.88 -29.58
N SER A 89 12.51 -13.01 -30.80
CA SER A 89 11.80 -13.65 -31.93
C SER A 89 11.44 -15.13 -31.67
N SER A 90 12.14 -15.79 -30.74
CA SER A 90 11.81 -17.14 -30.30
C SER A 90 10.62 -17.21 -29.34
N GLU A 91 10.12 -16.05 -28.88
CA GLU A 91 9.10 -15.86 -27.84
C GLU A 91 9.44 -16.51 -26.49
N ARG A 92 10.69 -16.95 -26.32
CA ARG A 92 11.18 -17.55 -25.07
C ARG A 92 11.67 -16.53 -24.07
N SER A 93 11.78 -15.27 -24.48
CA SER A 93 12.22 -14.18 -23.62
C SER A 93 11.41 -12.92 -23.85
N ILE A 94 11.06 -12.28 -22.74
CA ILE A 94 10.58 -10.91 -22.72
C ILE A 94 11.53 -10.09 -21.86
N SER A 95 11.89 -8.91 -22.35
CA SER A 95 12.82 -8.02 -21.69
C SER A 95 12.22 -6.63 -21.61
N VAL A 96 12.43 -5.99 -20.48
CA VAL A 96 12.03 -4.60 -20.25
C VAL A 96 13.24 -3.79 -19.85
N VAL A 97 13.21 -2.52 -20.20
CA VAL A 97 14.20 -1.53 -19.78
C VAL A 97 13.57 -0.69 -18.67
N VAL A 98 14.25 -0.60 -17.53
CA VAL A 98 13.83 0.16 -16.34
C VAL A 98 14.97 1.05 -15.87
N ASN A 99 14.69 1.98 -14.96
CA ASN A 99 15.74 2.74 -14.28
C ASN A 99 16.64 1.78 -13.48
N ASN A 100 17.95 2.00 -13.51
CA ASN A 100 18.92 1.18 -12.79
C ASN A 100 18.65 1.11 -11.27
N ASP A 101 18.07 2.17 -10.70
CA ASP A 101 17.72 2.22 -9.28
C ASP A 101 16.60 1.22 -8.91
N ASP A 102 15.79 0.78 -9.89
CA ASP A 102 14.63 -0.10 -9.67
C ASP A 102 14.93 -1.59 -9.94
N VAL A 103 16.14 -1.93 -10.39
CA VAL A 103 16.47 -3.27 -10.89
C VAL A 103 16.29 -4.34 -9.83
N THR A 104 16.85 -4.12 -8.66
CA THR A 104 16.80 -5.07 -7.55
C THR A 104 15.35 -5.31 -7.11
N THR A 105 14.52 -4.24 -7.09
CA THR A 105 13.07 -4.34 -6.81
C THR A 105 12.42 -5.20 -7.89
N GLY A 106 12.64 -4.84 -9.15
CA GLY A 106 11.98 -5.43 -10.30
C GLY A 106 12.28 -6.91 -10.47
N VAL A 107 13.54 -7.33 -10.30
CA VAL A 107 13.93 -8.74 -10.37
C VAL A 107 13.24 -9.54 -9.28
N ARG A 108 13.23 -9.03 -8.04
CA ARG A 108 12.67 -9.77 -6.90
C ARG A 108 11.15 -9.90 -6.97
N VAL A 109 10.48 -8.80 -7.29
CA VAL A 109 9.04 -8.72 -7.57
C VAL A 109 8.64 -9.72 -8.66
N THR A 110 9.41 -9.73 -9.75
CA THR A 110 9.17 -10.63 -10.88
C THR A 110 9.35 -12.09 -10.45
N HIS A 111 10.44 -12.38 -9.73
CA HIS A 111 10.69 -13.72 -9.23
C HIS A 111 9.56 -14.19 -8.29
N GLN A 112 9.14 -13.34 -7.35
CA GLN A 112 8.04 -13.67 -6.44
C GLN A 112 6.74 -13.91 -7.20
N MET A 113 6.37 -13.07 -8.17
CA MET A 113 5.12 -13.22 -8.91
C MET A 113 5.12 -14.43 -9.86
N LEU A 114 6.28 -14.82 -10.38
CA LEU A 114 6.42 -15.94 -11.31
C LEU A 114 6.58 -17.29 -10.60
N PHE A 115 7.30 -17.33 -9.47
CA PHE A 115 7.72 -18.57 -8.82
C PHE A 115 7.14 -18.77 -7.41
N ASN A 116 6.84 -17.70 -6.67
CA ASN A 116 6.14 -17.81 -5.39
C ASN A 116 4.62 -17.78 -5.63
N THR A 117 3.91 -18.75 -5.06
CA THR A 117 2.45 -18.81 -5.16
C THR A 117 1.76 -17.88 -4.18
N ASP A 118 2.43 -17.58 -3.06
CA ASP A 118 1.83 -16.86 -1.95
C ASP A 118 1.95 -15.34 -2.11
N GLN A 119 0.83 -14.63 -1.98
CA GLN A 119 0.79 -13.19 -1.93
C GLN A 119 1.35 -12.70 -0.60
N VAL A 120 2.54 -12.09 -0.63
CA VAL A 120 3.16 -11.51 0.57
C VAL A 120 2.51 -10.17 0.90
N ILE A 121 2.11 -9.98 2.16
CA ILE A 121 1.56 -8.73 2.69
C ILE A 121 2.39 -8.34 3.92
N GLU A 122 3.07 -7.20 3.83
CA GLU A 122 3.95 -6.71 4.90
C GLU A 122 3.23 -5.66 5.75
N VAL A 123 2.86 -6.03 6.97
CA VAL A 123 2.00 -5.23 7.85
C VAL A 123 2.83 -4.47 8.89
N PHE A 124 2.58 -3.17 9.00
CA PHE A 124 3.12 -2.30 10.04
C PHE A 124 1.99 -1.76 10.91
N VAL A 125 1.90 -2.22 12.15
CA VAL A 125 0.84 -1.80 13.08
C VAL A 125 1.33 -0.63 13.92
N ILE A 126 0.62 0.50 13.86
CA ILE A 126 0.88 1.69 14.67
C ILE A 126 -0.21 1.78 15.72
N GLY A 127 0.18 1.81 16.99
CA GLY A 127 -0.75 1.81 18.11
C GLY A 127 -1.11 0.38 18.53
N VAL A 128 -0.50 -0.08 19.62
CA VAL A 128 -0.75 -1.40 20.22
C VAL A 128 -1.54 -1.33 21.52
N GLY A 129 -2.51 -0.41 21.57
CA GLY A 129 -3.52 -0.37 22.62
C GLY A 129 -4.55 -1.50 22.45
N GLY A 130 -5.76 -1.31 22.98
CA GLY A 130 -6.82 -2.35 22.93
C GLY A 130 -7.08 -2.90 21.53
N VAL A 131 -7.28 -2.03 20.53
CA VAL A 131 -7.57 -2.45 19.16
C VAL A 131 -6.36 -3.08 18.47
N GLY A 132 -5.20 -2.43 18.52
CA GLY A 132 -3.99 -2.94 17.87
C GLY A 132 -3.47 -4.24 18.46
N GLY A 133 -3.53 -4.40 19.79
CA GLY A 133 -3.18 -5.65 20.46
C GLY A 133 -4.14 -6.79 20.09
N ALA A 134 -5.46 -6.51 20.06
CA ALA A 134 -6.45 -7.48 19.60
C ALA A 134 -6.26 -7.88 18.14
N LEU A 135 -5.90 -6.93 17.27
CA LEU A 135 -5.56 -7.21 15.88
C LEU A 135 -4.34 -8.12 15.76
N LEU A 136 -3.23 -7.83 16.46
CA LEU A 136 -2.02 -8.68 16.42
C LEU A 136 -2.32 -10.12 16.84
N GLU A 137 -3.14 -10.29 17.86
CA GLU A 137 -3.59 -11.60 18.33
C GLU A 137 -4.52 -12.29 17.30
N GLN A 138 -5.40 -11.56 16.62
CA GLN A 138 -6.19 -12.10 15.50
C GLN A 138 -5.29 -12.53 14.34
N LEU A 139 -4.32 -11.70 13.94
CA LEU A 139 -3.38 -12.01 12.88
C LEU A 139 -2.58 -13.27 13.20
N LYS A 140 -2.12 -13.41 14.45
CA LYS A 140 -1.43 -14.62 14.94
C LYS A 140 -2.26 -15.87 14.75
N ARG A 141 -3.53 -15.86 15.18
CA ARG A 141 -4.44 -17.01 15.02
C ARG A 141 -4.77 -17.33 13.57
N GLN A 142 -4.79 -16.33 12.69
CA GLN A 142 -5.17 -16.49 11.29
C GLN A 142 -4.01 -16.91 10.37
N GLN A 143 -2.76 -16.95 10.85
CA GLN A 143 -1.58 -17.30 10.05
C GLN A 143 -1.78 -18.59 9.22
N SER A 144 -2.24 -19.68 9.84
CA SER A 144 -2.45 -20.95 9.14
C SER A 144 -3.55 -20.88 8.08
N TRP A 145 -4.63 -20.14 8.36
CA TRP A 145 -5.74 -19.98 7.43
C TRP A 145 -5.32 -19.15 6.21
N LEU A 146 -4.58 -18.05 6.43
CA LEU A 146 -4.03 -17.20 5.36
C LEU A 146 -3.06 -17.98 4.47
N LYS A 147 -2.18 -18.77 5.07
CA LYS A 147 -1.23 -19.61 4.32
C LYS A 147 -1.94 -20.63 3.42
N ASN A 148 -3.02 -21.24 3.89
CA ASN A 148 -3.87 -22.14 3.08
C ASN A 148 -4.59 -21.43 1.92
N LYS A 149 -4.70 -20.09 1.98
CA LYS A 149 -5.24 -19.24 0.91
C LYS A 149 -4.15 -18.65 0.00
N HIS A 150 -2.91 -19.12 0.12
CA HIS A 150 -1.75 -18.56 -0.57
C HIS A 150 -1.53 -17.08 -0.23
N ILE A 151 -1.67 -16.73 1.05
CA ILE A 151 -1.40 -15.38 1.58
C ILE A 151 -0.36 -15.52 2.69
N ASP A 152 0.77 -14.84 2.51
CA ASP A 152 1.86 -14.77 3.48
C ASP A 152 1.84 -13.39 4.14
N LEU A 153 1.09 -13.27 5.24
CA LEU A 153 0.95 -12.03 5.99
C LEU A 153 2.01 -11.94 7.08
N ARG A 154 2.95 -11.01 6.91
CA ARG A 154 4.08 -10.81 7.82
C ARG A 154 3.91 -9.49 8.56
N VAL A 155 3.86 -9.55 9.89
CA VAL A 155 3.90 -8.32 10.70
C VAL A 155 5.35 -7.85 10.75
N CYS A 156 5.70 -6.88 9.92
CA CYS A 156 7.07 -6.39 9.77
C CYS A 156 7.43 -5.26 10.73
N GLY A 157 6.44 -4.63 11.34
CA GLY A 157 6.71 -3.64 12.37
C GLY A 157 5.53 -3.37 13.29
N VAL A 158 5.86 -2.98 14.51
CA VAL A 158 4.91 -2.62 15.56
C VAL A 158 5.41 -1.36 16.25
N ALA A 159 4.55 -0.36 16.38
CA ALA A 159 4.89 0.92 16.99
C ALA A 159 3.92 1.31 18.10
N ASN A 160 4.45 1.94 19.15
CA ASN A 160 3.69 2.70 20.13
C ASN A 160 4.19 4.16 20.17
N SER A 161 3.76 4.96 21.15
CA SER A 161 4.16 6.37 21.27
C SER A 161 5.64 6.58 21.60
N LYS A 162 6.36 5.54 22.04
CA LYS A 162 7.75 5.61 22.51
C LYS A 162 8.73 4.87 21.60
N ALA A 163 8.30 3.78 21.00
CA ALA A 163 9.17 2.81 20.34
C ALA A 163 8.54 2.23 19.06
N LEU A 164 9.41 1.87 18.12
CA LEU A 164 9.13 1.14 16.90
C LEU A 164 10.02 -0.10 16.88
N LEU A 165 9.40 -1.27 16.81
CA LEU A 165 10.05 -2.56 16.59
C LEU A 165 9.85 -2.96 15.12
N THR A 166 10.91 -3.38 14.44
CA THR A 166 10.85 -3.79 13.03
C THR A 166 11.64 -5.06 12.76
N ASN A 167 11.05 -5.97 11.98
CA ASN A 167 11.73 -7.13 11.41
C ASN A 167 11.13 -7.43 10.03
N VAL A 168 11.94 -7.30 8.98
CA VAL A 168 11.54 -7.48 7.58
C VAL A 168 11.14 -8.93 7.24
N HIS A 169 11.59 -9.90 8.03
CA HIS A 169 11.19 -11.30 7.88
C HIS A 169 9.89 -11.64 8.64
N GLY A 170 9.33 -10.67 9.36
CA GLY A 170 8.19 -10.86 10.26
C GLY A 170 8.64 -10.95 11.72
N LEU A 171 7.88 -10.29 12.59
CA LEU A 171 8.07 -10.32 14.03
C LEU A 171 7.53 -11.62 14.63
N ASN A 172 8.11 -12.03 15.76
CA ASN A 172 7.55 -13.10 16.55
C ASN A 172 6.34 -12.58 17.34
N LEU A 173 5.14 -12.97 16.91
CA LEU A 173 3.89 -12.55 17.54
C LEU A 173 3.66 -13.17 18.94
N ASP A 174 4.50 -14.10 19.39
CA ASP A 174 4.48 -14.61 20.77
C ASP A 174 5.19 -13.68 21.75
N ASN A 175 6.18 -12.90 21.29
CA ASN A 175 7.10 -12.15 22.16
C ASN A 175 7.25 -10.66 21.81
N TRP A 176 6.45 -10.16 20.86
CA TRP A 176 6.58 -8.79 20.36
C TRP A 176 6.45 -7.73 21.47
N GLN A 177 5.71 -7.99 22.55
CA GLN A 177 5.56 -7.04 23.67
C GLN A 177 6.88 -6.82 24.40
N ALA A 178 7.63 -7.89 24.67
CA ALA A 178 8.92 -7.80 25.36
C ALA A 178 9.96 -7.14 24.45
N GLU A 179 10.01 -7.55 23.18
CA GLU A 179 10.91 -6.95 22.19
C GLU A 179 10.61 -5.46 21.97
N LEU A 180 9.34 -5.05 21.98
CA LEU A 180 8.95 -3.64 21.87
C LEU A 180 9.31 -2.83 23.11
N ALA A 181 9.30 -3.45 24.30
CA ALA A 181 9.71 -2.78 25.54
C ALA A 181 11.22 -2.49 25.57
N GLU A 182 12.02 -3.31 24.89
CA GLU A 182 13.47 -3.11 24.74
C GLU A 182 13.82 -2.15 23.59
N ALA A 183 12.93 -2.00 22.61
CA ALA A 183 13.10 -1.06 21.51
C ALA A 183 13.10 0.39 22.02
N LYS A 184 14.09 1.18 21.58
CA LYS A 184 14.28 2.58 22.02
C LYS A 184 14.04 3.63 20.94
N GLU A 185 13.83 3.18 19.71
CA GLU A 185 13.78 4.09 18.57
C GLU A 185 12.35 4.54 18.32
N PRO A 186 12.09 5.86 18.20
CA PRO A 186 10.75 6.37 17.99
C PRO A 186 10.23 6.02 16.60
N PHE A 187 8.91 6.00 16.47
CA PHE A 187 8.24 5.90 15.18
C PHE A 187 8.60 7.08 14.27
N ASN A 188 8.97 6.77 13.03
CA ASN A 188 9.30 7.76 12.01
C ASN A 188 8.94 7.24 10.60
N LEU A 189 8.10 7.98 9.88
CA LEU A 189 7.67 7.66 8.52
C LEU A 189 8.86 7.50 7.56
N GLY A 190 9.81 8.44 7.57
CA GLY A 190 11.00 8.40 6.72
C GLY A 190 11.81 7.12 6.88
N ARG A 191 11.86 6.56 8.09
CA ARG A 191 12.51 5.28 8.36
C ARG A 191 11.74 4.10 7.77
N LEU A 192 10.41 4.08 7.90
CA LEU A 192 9.59 3.03 7.28
C LEU A 192 9.72 3.04 5.76
N ILE A 193 9.74 4.24 5.15
CA ILE A 193 9.99 4.39 3.72
C ILE A 193 11.36 3.83 3.33
N ARG A 194 12.40 4.13 4.12
CA ARG A 194 13.76 3.57 3.89
C ARG A 194 13.76 2.05 3.97
N LEU A 195 13.11 1.47 4.98
CA LEU A 195 12.96 0.01 5.11
C LEU A 195 12.24 -0.60 3.91
N VAL A 196 11.13 0.01 3.45
CA VAL A 196 10.41 -0.46 2.26
C VAL A 196 11.29 -0.42 1.02
N LYS A 197 12.10 0.63 0.85
CA LYS A 197 13.00 0.77 -0.31
C LYS A 197 14.19 -0.19 -0.22
N GLU A 198 14.89 -0.22 0.90
CA GLU A 198 16.07 -1.08 1.13
C GLU A 198 15.72 -2.56 1.04
N TYR A 199 14.59 -2.95 1.62
CA TYR A 199 14.11 -4.32 1.57
C TYR A 199 13.03 -4.52 0.52
N HIS A 200 12.86 -3.60 -0.42
CA HIS A 200 12.02 -3.64 -1.63
C HIS A 200 10.60 -4.21 -1.45
N LEU A 201 9.97 -3.98 -0.29
CA LEU A 201 8.73 -4.66 0.16
C LEU A 201 7.59 -4.50 -0.86
N LEU A 202 6.80 -5.56 -1.06
CA LEU A 202 5.87 -5.64 -2.20
C LEU A 202 4.53 -4.95 -1.94
N ASN A 203 3.91 -5.29 -0.83
CA ASN A 203 2.58 -4.83 -0.46
C ASN A 203 2.63 -4.32 0.99
N PRO A 204 3.38 -3.25 1.25
CA PRO A 204 3.45 -2.70 2.60
C PRO A 204 2.09 -2.10 2.98
N VAL A 205 1.61 -2.44 4.16
CA VAL A 205 0.34 -1.98 4.72
C VAL A 205 0.60 -1.29 6.05
N ILE A 206 0.22 -0.03 6.16
CA ILE A 206 0.11 0.65 7.45
C ILE A 206 -1.26 0.33 8.05
N VAL A 207 -1.26 -0.12 9.30
CA VAL A 207 -2.47 -0.25 10.10
C VAL A 207 -2.39 0.74 11.26
N ASP A 208 -3.08 1.87 11.16
CA ASP A 208 -3.11 2.87 12.23
C ASP A 208 -4.28 2.61 13.18
N CYS A 209 -3.96 2.01 14.32
CA CYS A 209 -4.86 1.74 15.45
C CYS A 209 -4.72 2.80 16.57
N THR A 210 -4.20 3.99 16.26
CA THR A 210 -4.10 5.12 17.20
C THR A 210 -5.33 6.04 17.12
N SER A 211 -5.39 7.00 18.04
CA SER A 211 -6.28 8.17 17.99
C SER A 211 -5.53 9.46 17.59
N SER A 212 -4.34 9.32 17.00
CA SER A 212 -3.42 10.43 16.75
C SER A 212 -3.77 11.18 15.46
N GLN A 213 -3.92 12.51 15.56
CA GLN A 213 -4.02 13.38 14.38
C GLN A 213 -2.72 13.39 13.58
N ALA A 214 -1.56 13.41 14.26
CA ALA A 214 -0.27 13.50 13.60
C ALA A 214 0.03 12.27 12.71
N VAL A 215 -0.48 11.09 13.06
CA VAL A 215 -0.37 9.89 12.20
C VAL A 215 -1.37 9.97 11.04
N ALA A 216 -2.61 10.39 11.32
CA ALA A 216 -3.65 10.55 10.32
C ALA A 216 -3.29 11.57 9.22
N ASP A 217 -2.57 12.64 9.56
CA ASP A 217 -2.10 13.67 8.62
C ASP A 217 -1.01 13.16 7.65
N GLN A 218 -0.41 12.00 7.92
CA GLN A 218 0.63 11.39 7.09
C GLN A 218 0.09 10.33 6.12
N TYR A 219 -1.22 10.02 6.14
CA TYR A 219 -1.80 8.98 5.28
C TYR A 219 -1.62 9.24 3.79
N ALA A 220 -1.72 10.49 3.34
CA ALA A 220 -1.50 10.82 1.94
C ALA A 220 -0.05 10.52 1.52
N ASP A 221 0.91 10.72 2.42
CA ASP A 221 2.33 10.42 2.17
C ASP A 221 2.59 8.92 2.17
N PHE A 222 2.01 8.17 3.11
CA PHE A 222 2.05 6.71 3.07
C PHE A 222 1.54 6.15 1.74
N LEU A 223 0.37 6.63 1.27
CA LEU A 223 -0.21 6.20 0.00
C LEU A 223 0.71 6.54 -1.19
N ARG A 224 1.33 7.72 -1.20
CA ARG A 224 2.27 8.14 -2.26
C ARG A 224 3.53 7.28 -2.29
N GLU A 225 4.04 6.88 -1.14
CA GLU A 225 5.23 6.03 -1.00
C GLU A 225 4.91 4.54 -1.19
N GLY A 226 3.69 4.20 -1.61
CA GLY A 226 3.30 2.84 -2.01
C GLY A 226 2.72 1.98 -0.90
N PHE A 227 2.42 2.54 0.27
CA PHE A 227 1.72 1.81 1.32
C PHE A 227 0.22 1.75 1.03
N HIS A 228 -0.41 0.62 1.38
CA HIS A 228 -1.83 0.60 1.68
C HIS A 228 -2.05 1.16 3.09
N VAL A 229 -3.19 1.79 3.34
CA VAL A 229 -3.55 2.32 4.66
C VAL A 229 -4.86 1.68 5.10
N VAL A 230 -4.84 1.06 6.28
CA VAL A 230 -6.01 0.48 6.95
C VAL A 230 -6.12 1.13 8.33
N THR A 231 -7.30 1.58 8.74
CA THR A 231 -7.39 2.33 9.99
C THR A 231 -8.78 2.35 10.62
N PRO A 232 -8.90 2.13 11.95
CA PRO A 232 -10.04 2.59 12.75
C PRO A 232 -10.00 4.08 13.17
N ASN A 233 -8.93 4.80 12.83
CA ASN A 233 -8.75 6.20 13.20
C ASN A 233 -9.62 7.11 12.31
N LYS A 234 -10.60 7.76 12.94
CA LYS A 234 -11.59 8.62 12.28
C LYS A 234 -11.04 9.98 11.86
N LYS A 235 -9.88 10.40 12.38
CA LYS A 235 -9.35 11.76 12.22
C LYS A 235 -9.11 12.14 10.76
N ALA A 236 -8.59 11.24 9.94
CA ALA A 236 -8.30 11.51 8.54
C ALA A 236 -9.58 11.82 7.73
N ASN A 237 -10.64 11.03 7.93
CA ASN A 237 -11.91 11.19 7.20
C ASN A 237 -12.76 12.37 7.69
N THR A 238 -12.45 12.92 8.87
CA THR A 238 -13.19 14.01 9.50
C THR A 238 -12.39 15.31 9.58
N SER A 239 -11.26 15.35 8.86
CA SER A 239 -10.46 16.56 8.68
C SER A 239 -11.08 17.46 7.60
N SER A 240 -10.31 18.36 6.99
CA SER A 240 -10.79 19.20 5.90
C SER A 240 -11.19 18.38 4.67
N MET A 241 -12.17 18.89 3.92
CA MET A 241 -12.59 18.31 2.64
C MET A 241 -11.42 18.26 1.63
N ASP A 242 -10.53 19.25 1.68
CA ASP A 242 -9.31 19.28 0.87
C ASP A 242 -8.39 18.09 1.18
N TYR A 243 -8.17 17.78 2.46
CA TYR A 243 -7.36 16.64 2.85
C TYR A 243 -8.04 15.32 2.46
N TYR A 244 -9.36 15.23 2.60
CA TYR A 244 -10.13 14.08 2.14
C TYR A 244 -9.92 13.83 0.63
N HIS A 245 -10.07 14.87 -0.20
CA HIS A 245 -9.81 14.75 -1.65
C HIS A 245 -8.35 14.38 -1.95
N GLN A 246 -7.40 14.95 -1.21
CA GLN A 246 -5.98 14.63 -1.35
C GLN A 246 -5.70 13.15 -1.07
N LEU A 247 -6.33 12.56 -0.05
CA LEU A 247 -6.22 11.14 0.28
C LEU A 247 -6.78 10.26 -0.84
N ARG A 248 -7.97 10.59 -1.35
CA ARG A 248 -8.60 9.84 -2.46
C ARG A 248 -7.75 9.88 -3.71
N PHE A 249 -7.24 11.06 -4.04
CA PHE A 249 -6.35 11.24 -5.18
C PHE A 249 -5.04 10.47 -5.00
N ALA A 250 -4.41 10.52 -3.82
CA ALA A 250 -3.19 9.79 -3.55
C ALA A 250 -3.38 8.28 -3.70
N ALA A 251 -4.45 7.72 -3.11
CA ALA A 251 -4.78 6.30 -3.22
C ALA A 251 -5.00 5.86 -4.68
N ALA A 252 -5.78 6.63 -5.45
CA ALA A 252 -6.06 6.34 -6.85
C ALA A 252 -4.78 6.42 -7.71
N LYS A 253 -3.98 7.48 -7.55
CA LYS A 253 -2.76 7.72 -8.31
C LYS A 253 -1.70 6.65 -8.06
N SER A 254 -1.51 6.22 -6.82
CA SER A 254 -0.53 5.18 -6.47
C SER A 254 -1.06 3.75 -6.60
N ARG A 255 -2.33 3.58 -7.01
CA ARG A 255 -3.04 2.29 -7.06
C ARG A 255 -3.01 1.56 -5.72
N ARG A 256 -3.07 2.31 -4.62
CA ARG A 256 -3.12 1.79 -3.25
C ARG A 256 -4.51 1.92 -2.68
N LYS A 257 -4.77 1.15 -1.62
CA LYS A 257 -6.07 1.09 -0.95
C LYS A 257 -6.02 1.88 0.34
N PHE A 258 -7.08 2.64 0.58
CA PHE A 258 -7.37 3.27 1.86
C PHE A 258 -8.67 2.66 2.39
N LEU A 259 -8.57 1.87 3.47
CA LEU A 259 -9.67 1.12 4.05
C LEU A 259 -9.91 1.58 5.49
N TYR A 260 -11.17 1.83 5.83
CA TYR A 260 -11.54 2.47 7.09
C TYR A 260 -12.92 2.01 7.58
N ASP A 261 -13.28 0.76 7.28
CA ASP A 261 -14.60 0.19 7.54
C ASP A 261 -14.97 0.26 9.04
N THR A 262 -13.96 0.14 9.91
CA THR A 262 -14.13 0.22 11.36
C THR A 262 -14.40 1.63 11.91
N ASN A 263 -14.31 2.68 11.07
CA ASN A 263 -14.66 4.04 11.48
C ASN A 263 -16.15 4.17 11.82
N VAL A 264 -17.02 3.41 11.16
CA VAL A 264 -18.48 3.47 11.33
C VAL A 264 -19.02 2.06 11.52
N GLY A 265 -19.69 1.79 12.65
CA GLY A 265 -20.24 0.46 12.94
C GLY A 265 -19.22 -0.56 13.49
N ALA A 266 -17.98 -0.14 13.77
CA ALA A 266 -16.92 -0.99 14.33
C ALA A 266 -16.68 -2.26 13.49
N GLY A 267 -17.11 -3.43 13.96
CA GLY A 267 -16.97 -4.69 13.21
C GLY A 267 -18.08 -4.94 12.19
N LEU A 268 -19.08 -4.07 12.09
CA LEU A 268 -20.17 -4.20 11.13
C LEU A 268 -19.73 -3.69 9.76
N PRO A 269 -20.00 -4.41 8.66
CA PRO A 269 -19.59 -4.03 7.30
C PRO A 269 -20.49 -2.92 6.74
N VAL A 270 -20.52 -1.75 7.38
CA VAL A 270 -21.41 -0.65 6.98
C VAL A 270 -20.86 0.04 5.74
N ILE A 271 -19.58 0.43 5.77
CA ILE A 271 -18.98 1.24 4.70
C ILE A 271 -18.76 0.38 3.46
N GLU A 272 -18.22 -0.84 3.63
CA GLU A 272 -18.00 -1.76 2.50
C GLU A 272 -19.31 -2.07 1.76
N ASN A 273 -20.38 -2.40 2.49
CA ASN A 273 -21.67 -2.69 1.85
C ASN A 273 -22.23 -1.47 1.12
N LEU A 274 -22.18 -0.28 1.72
CA LEU A 274 -22.63 0.94 1.06
C LEU A 274 -21.82 1.22 -0.21
N GLN A 275 -20.50 1.07 -0.17
CA GLN A 275 -19.64 1.25 -1.34
C GLN A 275 -19.98 0.25 -2.45
N ASN A 276 -20.25 -1.02 -2.10
CA ASN A 276 -20.64 -2.04 -3.07
C ASN A 276 -21.96 -1.71 -3.77
N LEU A 277 -22.96 -1.22 -3.04
CA LEU A 277 -24.24 -0.78 -3.61
C LEU A 277 -24.07 0.42 -4.55
N LEU A 278 -23.33 1.44 -4.12
CA LEU A 278 -23.03 2.62 -4.96
C LEU A 278 -22.28 2.23 -6.24
N ASN A 279 -21.32 1.30 -6.14
CA ASN A 279 -20.58 0.80 -7.30
C ASN A 279 -21.45 -0.03 -8.25
N ALA A 280 -22.55 -0.62 -7.76
CA ALA A 280 -23.53 -1.34 -8.58
C ALA A 280 -24.50 -0.38 -9.31
N GLY A 281 -24.48 0.91 -8.98
CA GLY A 281 -25.32 1.94 -9.58
C GLY A 281 -26.49 2.38 -8.70
N ASP A 282 -26.58 1.90 -7.45
CA ASP A 282 -27.60 2.38 -6.51
C ASP A 282 -27.30 3.82 -6.06
N GLU A 283 -28.34 4.56 -5.70
CA GLU A 283 -28.23 5.91 -5.14
C GLU A 283 -28.69 5.93 -3.68
N LEU A 284 -27.87 6.50 -2.79
CA LEU A 284 -28.23 6.65 -1.39
C LEU A 284 -29.30 7.74 -1.23
N GLN A 285 -30.53 7.34 -0.94
CA GLN A 285 -31.63 8.27 -0.67
C GLN A 285 -31.66 8.75 0.78
N HIS A 286 -31.45 7.84 1.74
CA HIS A 286 -31.50 8.14 3.17
C HIS A 286 -30.67 7.14 3.96
N PHE A 287 -30.02 7.61 5.04
CA PHE A 287 -29.32 6.77 6.00
C PHE A 287 -29.71 7.17 7.42
N SER A 288 -30.14 6.18 8.21
CA SER A 288 -30.45 6.34 9.63
C SER A 288 -29.90 5.15 10.41
N GLY A 289 -29.26 5.40 11.54
CA GLY A 289 -28.72 4.33 12.37
C GLY A 289 -28.25 4.82 13.73
N ILE A 290 -28.13 3.87 14.66
CA ILE A 290 -27.55 4.12 15.98
C ILE A 290 -26.05 3.83 15.89
N LEU A 291 -25.25 4.90 15.90
CA LEU A 291 -23.81 4.82 15.63
C LEU A 291 -22.95 4.92 16.90
N SER A 292 -23.53 5.10 18.08
CA SER A 292 -22.81 5.13 19.37
C SER A 292 -23.35 4.08 20.32
N GLY A 293 -22.48 3.13 20.70
CA GLY A 293 -22.81 2.10 21.68
C GLY A 293 -23.03 2.68 23.08
N SER A 294 -22.20 3.65 23.48
CA SER A 294 -22.28 4.31 24.78
C SER A 294 -23.60 5.04 24.95
N LEU A 295 -23.99 5.84 23.95
CA LEU A 295 -25.28 6.53 23.96
C LEU A 295 -26.44 5.54 23.90
N SER A 296 -26.37 4.53 23.03
CA SER A 296 -27.41 3.51 22.96
C SER A 296 -27.66 2.81 24.31
N PHE A 297 -26.58 2.50 25.04
CA PHE A 297 -26.68 1.89 26.36
C PHE A 297 -27.29 2.86 27.38
N ILE A 298 -26.80 4.10 27.43
CA ILE A 298 -27.27 5.11 28.38
C ILE A 298 -28.76 5.41 28.14
N PHE A 299 -29.18 5.60 26.88
CA PHE A 299 -30.59 5.81 26.53
C PHE A 299 -31.46 4.59 26.85
N GLY A 300 -30.96 3.38 26.60
CA GLY A 300 -31.67 2.16 27.03
C GLY A 300 -31.90 2.11 28.55
N LYS A 301 -30.91 2.54 29.35
CA LYS A 301 -31.05 2.60 30.83
C LYS A 301 -31.96 3.72 31.30
N LEU A 302 -31.99 4.84 30.60
CA LEU A 302 -32.94 5.93 30.84
C LEU A 302 -34.38 5.46 30.61
N ASP A 303 -34.63 4.69 29.55
CA ASP A 303 -35.95 4.11 29.24
C ASP A 303 -36.41 3.11 30.33
N GLU A 304 -35.46 2.42 30.98
CA GLU A 304 -35.72 1.57 32.15
C GLU A 304 -36.00 2.38 33.44
N GLY A 305 -36.01 3.71 33.38
CA GLY A 305 -36.30 4.61 34.51
C GLY A 305 -35.09 5.05 35.33
N MET A 306 -33.86 4.75 34.87
CA MET A 306 -32.63 5.17 35.55
C MET A 306 -32.33 6.65 35.29
N SER A 307 -31.83 7.37 36.30
CA SER A 307 -31.34 8.73 36.09
C SER A 307 -30.11 8.76 35.17
N LEU A 308 -29.94 9.82 34.38
CA LEU A 308 -28.79 10.00 33.48
C LEU A 308 -27.44 9.83 34.20
N SER A 309 -27.30 10.39 35.41
CA SER A 309 -26.07 10.29 36.19
C SER A 309 -25.73 8.84 36.57
N ALA A 310 -26.72 8.08 37.03
CA ALA A 310 -26.54 6.66 37.36
C ALA A 310 -26.23 5.81 36.12
N ALA A 311 -26.94 6.03 35.00
CA ALA A 311 -26.69 5.32 33.74
C ALA A 311 -25.29 5.61 33.18
N THR A 312 -24.83 6.86 33.27
CA THR A 312 -23.49 7.27 32.84
C THR A 312 -22.40 6.64 33.71
N THR A 313 -22.58 6.64 35.03
CA THR A 313 -21.64 6.00 35.97
C THR A 313 -21.56 4.49 35.70
N MET A 314 -22.70 3.83 35.52
CA MET A 314 -22.76 2.40 35.18
C MET A 314 -22.06 2.11 33.84
N ALA A 315 -22.31 2.92 32.81
CA ALA A 315 -21.64 2.76 31.52
C ALA A 315 -20.12 2.90 31.64
N ARG A 316 -19.65 3.82 32.48
CA ARG A 316 -18.21 4.00 32.76
C ARG A 316 -17.61 2.82 33.52
N GLU A 317 -18.31 2.29 34.53
CA GLU A 317 -17.86 1.12 35.29
C GLU A 317 -17.76 -0.14 34.42
N LEU A 318 -18.67 -0.29 33.46
CA LEU A 318 -18.64 -1.36 32.46
C LEU A 318 -17.62 -1.12 31.33
N GLY A 319 -16.95 0.04 31.32
CA GLY A 319 -15.97 0.41 30.29
C GLY A 319 -16.60 0.73 28.93
N TYR A 320 -17.87 1.12 28.89
CA TYR A 320 -18.58 1.50 27.67
C TYR A 320 -18.42 2.97 27.29
N THR A 321 -17.89 3.82 28.18
CA THR A 321 -17.56 5.21 27.88
C THR A 321 -16.06 5.40 27.75
N GLU A 322 -15.65 6.49 27.10
CA GLU A 322 -14.30 7.03 27.22
C GLU A 322 -13.96 7.39 28.68
N PRO A 323 -12.66 7.58 29.02
CA PRO A 323 -12.25 7.96 30.38
C PRO A 323 -12.98 9.20 30.92
N ASP A 324 -13.33 10.13 30.02
CA ASP A 324 -14.24 11.23 30.27
C ASP A 324 -15.58 11.02 29.52
N PRO A 325 -16.67 10.67 30.21
CA PRO A 325 -17.97 10.42 29.58
C PRO A 325 -18.55 11.60 28.78
N ARG A 326 -18.03 12.82 28.99
CA ARG A 326 -18.45 14.00 28.22
C ARG A 326 -18.11 13.85 26.74
N ASP A 327 -17.06 13.12 26.39
CA ASP A 327 -16.66 12.91 25.00
C ASP A 327 -17.73 12.13 24.23
N ASP A 328 -18.36 11.14 24.87
CA ASP A 328 -19.48 10.38 24.30
C ASP A 328 -20.79 11.18 24.31
N LEU A 329 -21.10 11.82 25.45
CA LEU A 329 -22.34 12.58 25.65
C LEU A 329 -22.43 13.84 24.77
N SER A 330 -21.29 14.40 24.36
CA SER A 330 -21.23 15.54 23.44
C SER A 330 -21.80 15.24 22.06
N GLY A 331 -21.93 13.96 21.69
CA GLY A 331 -22.33 13.52 20.36
C GLY A 331 -21.24 13.70 19.29
N MET A 332 -20.06 14.22 19.64
CA MET A 332 -18.98 14.47 18.68
C MET A 332 -18.44 13.18 18.02
N ASP A 333 -18.47 12.04 18.72
CA ASP A 333 -18.12 10.76 18.11
C ASP A 333 -19.13 10.33 17.04
N VAL A 334 -20.43 10.57 17.27
CA VAL A 334 -21.48 10.32 16.28
C VAL A 334 -21.32 11.27 15.10
N ALA A 335 -21.08 12.56 15.35
CA ALA A 335 -20.86 13.55 14.31
C ALA A 335 -19.66 13.22 13.40
N ARG A 336 -18.63 12.55 13.92
CA ARG A 336 -17.47 12.07 13.14
C ARG A 336 -17.77 10.83 12.29
N LYS A 337 -18.88 10.14 12.54
CA LYS A 337 -19.30 8.93 11.80
C LYS A 337 -20.31 9.25 10.69
N CYS A 338 -20.99 10.38 10.80
CA CYS A 338 -21.88 10.95 9.78
C CYS A 338 -21.07 11.70 8.72
#